data_AF-A0A431VPU6-F1
#
_entry.id   AF-A0A431VPU6-F1
#
_cell.length_a   1.000
_cell.length_b   1.000
_cell.length_c   1.000
_cell.angle_alpha   90.00
_cell.angle_beta   90.00
_cell.angle_gamma   90.00
#
_symmetry.space_group_name_H-M   'P 1'
#
loop_
_entity.id
_entity.type
_entity.pdbx_description
1 polymer ?
#
loop_
_entity_poly.entity_id
_entity_poly.type
_entity_poly.pdbx_seq_one_letter_code
_entity_poly.pdbx_strand_id
1 'polypeptide(L)'
;MLELKVWSDYACFTRPENKAERVTYDVMTPSAARGVLEAVFWKPEFSWQVREIVVLREVRRFSILRNEVNSRASERAASTWAKSGGGFYAEEDRAQRHALVLRDVEYIIRAEMILKPHTTDPLAKYTEMFQRRAEKGQAFHQPYLGNREFTAFFSPPDGHETPANIVRQLGGEYAEQKGELSLGRMLFDLDFKTVKRGRLKYRQHDAKGVRWVAGQATPRFFDAVITDGGTLRVPRELYERQGVS
;
A
#
# COMPACT_ATOMS: atom_id res chain seq x y z
N MET A 1 6.82 -10.58 -16.32
CA MET A 1 6.43 -10.13 -14.97
C MET A 1 7.57 -9.30 -14.42
N LEU A 2 7.28 -8.20 -13.72
CA LEU A 2 8.29 -7.33 -13.12
C LEU A 2 8.39 -7.63 -11.62
N GLU A 3 9.61 -7.52 -11.09
CA GLU A 3 9.91 -7.83 -9.70
C GLU A 3 10.61 -6.65 -9.02
N LEU A 4 10.29 -6.42 -7.75
CA LEU A 4 10.94 -5.41 -6.90
C LEU A 4 11.11 -5.97 -5.49
N LYS A 5 12.35 -6.04 -5.02
CA LYS A 5 12.64 -6.28 -3.60
C LYS A 5 12.45 -4.98 -2.83
N VAL A 6 11.77 -5.06 -1.68
CA VAL A 6 11.49 -3.91 -0.81
C VAL A 6 11.62 -4.30 0.65
N TRP A 7 12.24 -3.45 1.46
CA TRP A 7 12.42 -3.67 2.90
C TRP A 7 12.33 -2.39 3.72
N SER A 8 12.09 -2.55 5.02
CA SER A 8 12.09 -1.47 6.01
C SER A 8 12.27 -2.04 7.42
N ASP A 9 12.79 -1.22 8.33
CA ASP A 9 12.89 -1.56 9.75
C ASP A 9 11.51 -1.76 10.39
N TYR A 10 10.49 -1.05 9.90
CA TYR A 10 9.13 -1.14 10.39
C TYR A 10 8.11 -1.06 9.24
N ALA A 11 6.90 -1.57 9.46
CA ALA A 11 5.78 -1.36 8.53
C ALA A 11 4.44 -1.39 9.26
N CYS A 12 3.46 -0.63 8.76
CA CYS A 12 2.11 -0.65 9.33
C CYS A 12 1.05 -0.66 8.24
N PHE A 13 0.65 -1.85 7.83
CA PHE A 13 -0.45 -2.06 6.89
C PHE A 13 -1.77 -2.05 7.67
N THR A 14 -2.25 -0.87 8.03
CA THR A 14 -3.33 -0.70 9.01
C THR A 14 -4.61 -1.47 8.61
N ARG A 15 -5.09 -2.31 9.53
CA ARG A 15 -6.40 -2.96 9.46
C ARG A 15 -7.52 -1.93 9.61
N PRO A 16 -8.45 -1.81 8.64
CA PRO A 16 -9.47 -0.75 8.65
C PRO A 16 -10.49 -0.87 9.80
N GLU A 17 -10.63 -2.06 10.40
CA GLU A 17 -11.45 -2.33 11.58
C GLU A 17 -10.88 -1.71 12.87
N ASN A 18 -9.56 -1.52 12.98
CA ASN A 18 -8.89 -0.99 14.17
C ASN A 18 -8.54 0.50 13.99
N LYS A 19 -9.54 1.37 14.10
CA LYS A 19 -9.37 2.83 13.86
C LYS A 19 -8.86 3.63 15.06
N ALA A 20 -9.10 3.14 16.27
CA ALA A 20 -8.67 3.84 17.49
C ALA A 20 -7.16 3.62 17.74
N GLU A 21 -6.74 2.35 17.69
CA GLU A 21 -5.35 1.89 17.82
C GLU A 21 -4.97 1.17 16.53
N ARG A 22 -3.81 1.53 15.95
CA ARG A 22 -3.44 0.99 14.64
C ARG A 22 -2.90 -0.43 14.81
N VAL A 23 -3.53 -1.40 14.18
CA VAL A 23 -3.04 -2.78 14.12
C VAL A 23 -2.71 -3.10 12.67
N THR A 24 -1.49 -3.55 12.42
CA THR A 24 -1.05 -3.96 11.08
C THR A 24 -1.64 -5.31 10.67
N TYR A 25 -1.85 -5.50 9.36
CA TYR A 25 -1.88 -6.84 8.76
C TYR A 25 -0.53 -7.54 8.95
N ASP A 26 -0.54 -8.87 8.89
CA ASP A 26 0.65 -9.70 9.10
C ASP A 26 1.65 -9.60 7.94
N VAL A 27 1.18 -9.20 6.76
CA VAL A 27 1.97 -9.03 5.54
C VAL A 27 1.50 -7.79 4.77
N MET A 28 2.31 -7.36 3.80
CA MET A 28 1.99 -6.24 2.90
C MET A 28 0.69 -6.50 2.13
N THR A 29 -0.18 -5.49 2.06
CA THR A 29 -1.41 -5.54 1.24
C THR A 29 -1.11 -5.24 -0.23
N PRO A 30 -1.92 -5.75 -1.18
CA PRO A 30 -1.76 -5.42 -2.61
C PRO A 30 -1.82 -3.92 -2.89
N SER A 31 -2.67 -3.17 -2.17
CA SER A 31 -2.74 -1.70 -2.26
C SER A 31 -1.43 -1.02 -1.87
N ALA A 32 -0.79 -1.46 -0.78
CA ALA A 32 0.49 -0.93 -0.34
C ALA A 32 1.61 -1.27 -1.34
N ALA A 33 1.63 -2.51 -1.84
CA ALA A 33 2.58 -2.95 -2.86
C ALA A 33 2.46 -2.11 -4.15
N ARG A 34 1.22 -1.86 -4.61
CA ARG A 34 0.96 -0.95 -5.74
C ARG A 34 1.51 0.46 -5.46
N GLY A 35 1.31 0.99 -4.25
CA GLY A 35 1.85 2.29 -3.85
C GLY A 35 3.38 2.37 -3.91
N VAL A 36 4.08 1.31 -3.50
CA VAL A 36 5.56 1.22 -3.61
C VAL A 36 5.99 1.25 -5.08
N LEU A 37 5.35 0.44 -5.94
CA LEU A 37 5.66 0.43 -7.38
C LEU A 37 5.40 1.79 -8.04
N GLU A 38 4.30 2.45 -7.69
CA GLU A 38 3.95 3.79 -8.19
C GLU A 38 4.93 4.86 -7.72
N ALA A 39 5.45 4.74 -6.51
CA ALA A 39 6.47 5.63 -5.97
C ALA A 39 7.78 5.54 -6.76
N VAL A 40 8.19 4.33 -7.16
CA VAL A 40 9.34 4.12 -8.05
C VAL A 40 9.06 4.69 -9.43
N PHE A 41 7.98 4.24 -10.07
CA PHE A 41 7.57 4.71 -11.38
C PHE A 41 6.07 4.54 -11.63
N TRP A 42 5.42 5.65 -11.98
CA TRP A 42 4.05 5.66 -12.44
C TRP A 42 3.85 6.69 -13.55
N LYS A 43 2.95 6.36 -14.46
CA LYS A 43 2.48 7.21 -15.55
C LYS A 43 0.98 6.99 -15.78
N PRO A 44 0.21 8.02 -16.18
CA PRO A 44 -1.23 7.88 -16.39
C PRO A 44 -1.61 6.87 -17.47
N GLU A 45 -0.69 6.50 -18.36
CA GLU A 45 -0.85 5.57 -19.48
C GLU A 45 -0.94 4.09 -19.05
N PHE A 46 -0.57 3.74 -17.83
CA PHE A 46 -0.68 2.35 -17.37
C PHE A 46 -1.21 2.25 -15.93
N SER A 47 -1.53 1.03 -15.52
CA SER A 47 -1.78 0.69 -14.12
C SER A 47 -0.94 -0.52 -13.71
N TRP A 48 -0.51 -0.52 -12.45
CA TRP A 48 0.15 -1.67 -11.83
C TRP A 48 -0.89 -2.67 -11.35
N GLN A 49 -0.69 -3.94 -11.68
CA GLN A 49 -1.44 -5.06 -11.10
C GLN A 49 -0.47 -5.99 -10.38
N VAL A 50 -0.58 -6.03 -9.06
CA VAL A 50 0.19 -6.93 -8.20
C VAL A 50 -0.34 -8.35 -8.42
N ARG A 51 0.57 -9.30 -8.57
CA ARG A 51 0.27 -10.73 -8.77
C ARG A 51 0.72 -11.56 -7.59
N GLU A 52 1.90 -11.28 -7.06
CA GLU A 52 2.41 -11.98 -5.88
C GLU A 52 3.15 -11.02 -4.96
N ILE A 53 3.08 -11.32 -3.67
CA ILE A 53 3.92 -10.70 -2.64
C ILE A 53 4.60 -11.86 -1.91
N VAL A 54 5.91 -11.99 -2.08
CA VAL A 54 6.73 -12.99 -1.41
C VAL A 54 7.29 -12.39 -0.12
N VAL A 55 7.04 -13.04 1.01
CA VAL A 55 7.50 -12.61 2.33
C VAL A 55 8.87 -13.23 2.61
N LEU A 56 9.90 -12.41 2.77
CA LEU A 56 11.30 -12.84 2.91
C LEU A 56 11.80 -12.85 4.36
N ARG A 57 11.00 -12.34 5.31
CA ARG A 57 11.31 -12.33 6.74
C ARG A 57 10.14 -12.84 7.55
N GLU A 58 10.46 -13.50 8.66
CA GLU A 58 9.47 -13.87 9.67
C GLU A 58 8.66 -12.67 10.16
N VAL A 59 7.37 -12.88 10.39
CA VAL A 59 6.46 -11.84 10.90
C VAL A 59 6.80 -11.56 12.37
N ARG A 60 7.40 -10.40 12.62
CA ARG A 60 7.68 -9.87 13.96
C ARG A 60 6.86 -8.63 14.21
N ARG A 61 6.24 -8.52 15.38
CA ARG A 61 5.42 -7.37 15.77
C ARG A 61 6.11 -6.55 16.85
N PHE A 62 5.91 -5.24 16.79
CA PHE A 62 6.46 -4.27 17.73
C PHE A 62 5.40 -3.24 18.10
N SER A 63 5.35 -2.85 19.37
CA SER A 63 4.42 -1.82 19.84
C SER A 63 5.12 -0.47 19.89
N ILE A 64 4.53 0.54 19.27
CA ILE A 64 5.01 1.93 19.30
C ILE A 64 3.94 2.80 19.95
N LEU A 65 4.35 3.66 20.88
CA LEU A 65 3.51 4.69 21.46
C LEU A 65 3.85 6.05 20.86
N ARG A 66 2.84 6.79 20.39
CA ARG A 66 3.02 8.10 19.76
C ARG A 66 2.02 9.11 20.29
N ASN A 67 2.44 10.37 20.32
CA ASN A 67 1.51 11.49 20.46
C ASN A 67 0.92 11.81 19.08
N GLU A 68 -0.36 11.52 18.86
CA GLU A 68 -1.10 11.91 17.66
C GLU A 68 -2.09 13.03 18.01
N VAL A 69 -2.26 14.01 17.12
CA VAL A 69 -3.28 15.06 17.29
C VAL A 69 -4.69 14.47 17.17
N ASN A 70 -5.61 14.91 18.01
CA ASN A 70 -6.98 14.36 18.01
C ASN A 70 -7.84 14.98 16.93
N SER A 71 -7.67 16.28 16.68
CA SER A 71 -8.53 17.04 15.79
C SER A 71 -7.78 17.50 14.55
N ARG A 72 -8.44 17.40 13.40
CA ARG A 72 -7.95 18.02 12.18
C ARG A 72 -8.26 19.51 12.22
N ALA A 73 -7.23 20.35 12.10
CA ALA A 73 -7.42 21.79 11.92
C ALA A 73 -8.37 22.06 10.74
N SER A 74 -9.32 22.99 10.94
CA SER A 74 -10.30 23.37 9.91
C SER A 74 -10.10 24.81 9.49
N GLU A 75 -10.38 25.09 8.21
CA GLU A 75 -10.35 26.45 7.66
C GLU A 75 -11.24 27.40 8.48
N ARG A 76 -12.43 26.92 8.89
CA ARG A 76 -13.36 27.69 9.72
C ARG A 76 -12.71 28.10 11.04
N ALA A 77 -12.08 27.16 11.76
CA ALA A 77 -11.40 27.44 13.02
C ALA A 77 -10.23 28.43 12.81
N ALA A 78 -9.42 28.21 11.76
CA ALA A 78 -8.32 29.10 11.41
C ALA A 78 -8.79 30.53 11.08
N SER A 79 -9.90 30.68 10.34
CA SER A 79 -10.48 31.99 10.01
C SER A 79 -10.98 32.74 11.25
N THR A 80 -11.52 32.02 12.24
CA THR A 80 -11.89 32.61 13.53
C THR A 80 -10.64 33.07 14.30
N TRP A 81 -9.63 32.21 14.45
CA TRP A 81 -8.39 32.56 15.15
C TRP A 81 -7.68 33.77 14.53
N ALA A 82 -7.70 33.90 13.20
CA ALA A 82 -7.13 35.05 12.51
C ALA A 82 -7.82 36.38 12.88
N LYS A 83 -9.08 36.36 13.31
CA LYS A 83 -9.85 37.57 13.66
C LYS A 83 -9.87 37.87 15.15
N SER A 84 -9.98 36.84 15.99
CA SER A 84 -10.20 36.99 17.43
C SER A 84 -8.99 36.59 18.28
N GLY A 85 -7.88 36.21 17.66
CA GLY A 85 -6.77 35.55 18.35
C GLY A 85 -7.10 34.08 18.67
N GLY A 86 -6.05 33.31 18.97
CA GLY A 86 -6.11 31.87 19.18
C GLY A 86 -5.11 31.11 18.30
N GLY A 87 -5.18 29.79 18.31
CA GLY A 87 -4.29 28.95 17.52
C GLY A 87 -4.61 27.47 17.68
N PHE A 88 -3.95 26.65 16.87
CA PHE A 88 -3.98 25.19 17.04
C PHE A 88 -2.76 24.75 17.84
N TYR A 89 -2.97 24.47 19.12
CA TYR A 89 -1.93 23.98 20.02
C TYR A 89 -1.97 22.46 20.06
N ALA A 90 -1.11 21.83 19.28
CA ALA A 90 -1.03 20.36 19.20
C ALA A 90 -0.72 19.70 20.57
N GLU A 91 -0.13 20.44 21.52
CA GLU A 91 0.15 19.93 22.86
C GLU A 91 -1.11 19.76 23.73
N GLU A 92 -2.12 20.59 23.48
CA GLU A 92 -3.40 20.56 24.18
C GLU A 92 -4.41 19.63 23.50
N ASP A 93 -4.24 19.38 22.19
CA ASP A 93 -5.10 18.52 21.36
C ASP A 93 -4.37 17.25 20.88
N ARG A 94 -3.69 16.55 21.79
CA ARG A 94 -3.02 15.26 21.51
C ARG A 94 -3.51 14.13 22.40
N ALA A 95 -3.45 12.92 21.87
CA ALA A 95 -3.59 11.69 22.64
C ALA A 95 -2.42 10.76 22.36
N GLN A 96 -2.05 9.96 23.36
CA GLN A 96 -1.14 8.84 23.17
C GLN A 96 -1.87 7.70 22.50
N ARG A 97 -1.36 7.25 21.35
CA ARG A 97 -1.92 6.14 20.59
C ARG A 97 -0.90 5.03 20.44
N HIS A 98 -1.32 3.83 20.82
CA HIS A 98 -0.56 2.62 20.54
C HIS A 98 -0.75 2.19 19.08
N ALA A 99 0.33 1.67 18.51
CA ALA A 99 0.29 0.97 17.25
C ALA A 99 1.09 -0.31 17.32
N LEU A 100 0.45 -1.40 16.90
CA LEU A 100 1.11 -2.69 16.68
C LEU A 100 1.56 -2.74 15.22
N VAL A 101 2.86 -2.60 15.01
CA VAL A 101 3.50 -2.55 13.69
C VAL A 101 4.32 -3.81 13.44
N LEU A 102 4.68 -4.05 12.18
CA LEU A 102 5.67 -5.07 11.82
C LEU A 102 7.08 -4.50 12.00
N ARG A 103 8.05 -5.39 12.24
CA ARG A 103 9.47 -5.07 12.42
C ARG A 103 10.33 -5.95 11.51
N ASP A 104 11.41 -5.37 10.98
CA ASP A 104 12.43 -6.02 10.15
C ASP A 104 11.80 -6.75 8.96
N VAL A 105 11.05 -6.01 8.13
CA VAL A 105 10.27 -6.60 7.03
C VAL A 105 11.00 -6.51 5.69
N GLU A 106 10.80 -7.54 4.87
CA GLU A 106 11.40 -7.64 3.54
C GLU A 106 10.48 -8.48 2.64
N TYR A 107 10.27 -8.02 1.42
CA TYR A 107 9.34 -8.61 0.47
C TYR A 107 9.88 -8.56 -0.96
N ILE A 108 9.42 -9.48 -1.81
CA ILE A 108 9.44 -9.30 -3.28
C ILE A 108 8.02 -9.03 -3.75
N ILE A 109 7.83 -7.94 -4.48
CA ILE A 109 6.59 -7.63 -5.18
C ILE A 109 6.73 -8.08 -6.62
N ARG A 110 5.84 -8.97 -7.07
CA ARG A 110 5.71 -9.39 -8.47
C ARG A 110 4.46 -8.78 -9.08
N ALA A 111 4.62 -8.03 -10.16
CA ALA A 111 3.54 -7.26 -10.76
C ALA A 111 3.63 -7.18 -12.28
N GLU A 112 2.52 -6.74 -12.88
CA GLU A 112 2.38 -6.47 -14.30
C GLU A 112 1.99 -5.01 -14.51
N MET A 113 2.50 -4.41 -15.58
CA MET A 113 2.00 -3.13 -16.08
C MET A 113 0.93 -3.41 -17.14
N ILE A 114 -0.26 -2.84 -16.94
CA ILE A 114 -1.37 -2.95 -17.90
C ILE A 114 -1.56 -1.60 -18.57
N LEU A 115 -1.32 -1.53 -19.88
CA LEU A 115 -1.52 -0.32 -20.67
C LEU A 115 -3.01 0.04 -20.71
N LYS A 116 -3.31 1.33 -20.61
CA LYS A 116 -4.67 1.84 -20.80
C LYS A 116 -4.97 2.01 -22.28
N PRO A 117 -6.26 1.95 -22.70
CA PRO A 117 -6.64 1.99 -24.11
C PRO A 117 -6.16 3.22 -24.90
N HIS A 118 -5.92 4.35 -24.23
CA HIS A 118 -5.48 5.59 -24.88
C HIS A 118 -3.96 5.67 -25.10
N THR A 119 -3.20 4.66 -24.67
CA THR A 119 -1.74 4.67 -24.71
C THR A 119 -1.24 4.37 -26.12
N THR A 120 -0.33 5.20 -26.61
CA THR A 120 0.31 5.03 -27.92
C THR A 120 1.71 4.40 -27.82
N ASP A 121 2.41 4.66 -26.73
CA ASP A 121 3.74 4.10 -26.49
C ASP A 121 3.70 2.59 -26.17
N PRO A 122 4.72 1.83 -26.59
CA PRO A 122 4.80 0.40 -26.31
C PRO A 122 5.09 0.12 -24.84
N LEU A 123 4.64 -1.05 -24.35
CA LEU A 123 4.88 -1.51 -22.98
C LEU A 123 6.38 -1.53 -22.62
N ALA A 124 7.24 -1.91 -23.56
CA ALA A 124 8.69 -2.00 -23.38
C ALA A 124 9.30 -0.68 -22.86
N LYS A 125 8.83 0.47 -23.38
CA LYS A 125 9.24 1.81 -22.92
C LYS A 125 9.06 1.97 -21.42
N TYR A 126 7.89 1.63 -20.89
CA TYR A 126 7.57 1.79 -19.49
C TYR A 126 8.32 0.80 -18.60
N THR A 127 8.44 -0.44 -19.07
CA THR A 127 9.20 -1.50 -18.39
C THR A 127 10.67 -1.11 -18.20
N GLU A 128 11.35 -0.67 -19.28
CA GLU A 128 12.76 -0.25 -19.23
C GLU A 128 12.96 0.96 -18.32
N MET A 129 12.02 1.92 -18.33
CA MET A 129 12.05 3.08 -17.43
C MET A 129 11.96 2.68 -15.96
N PHE A 130 11.09 1.71 -15.63
CA PHE A 130 10.97 1.17 -14.27
C PHE A 130 12.23 0.41 -13.85
N GLN A 131 12.72 -0.51 -14.67
CA GLN A 131 13.91 -1.32 -14.35
C GLN A 131 15.13 -0.44 -14.09
N ARG A 132 15.41 0.52 -14.96
CA ARG A 132 16.51 1.48 -14.76
C ARG A 132 16.38 2.29 -13.46
N ARG A 133 15.15 2.63 -13.06
CA ARG A 133 14.89 3.34 -11.80
C ARG A 133 15.11 2.41 -10.60
N ALA A 134 14.63 1.18 -10.68
CA ALA A 134 14.84 0.16 -9.65
C ALA A 134 16.34 -0.10 -9.43
N GLU A 135 17.11 -0.32 -10.49
CA GLU A 135 18.56 -0.55 -10.45
C GLU A 135 19.33 0.62 -9.85
N LYS A 136 18.91 1.86 -10.15
CA LYS A 136 19.58 3.08 -9.66
C LYS A 136 19.06 3.57 -8.30
N GLY A 137 18.10 2.87 -7.69
CA GLY A 137 17.45 3.32 -6.46
C GLY A 137 16.69 4.65 -6.62
N GLN A 138 16.21 4.96 -7.83
CA GLN A 138 15.54 6.23 -8.13
C GLN A 138 14.02 6.10 -8.02
N ALA A 139 13.40 6.98 -7.24
CA ALA A 139 11.95 7.07 -7.09
C ALA A 139 11.44 8.48 -7.40
N PHE A 140 10.16 8.60 -7.77
CA PHE A 140 9.49 9.90 -7.90
C PHE A 140 9.28 10.55 -6.52
N HIS A 141 8.96 9.74 -5.52
CA HIS A 141 8.97 10.11 -4.11
C HIS A 141 9.45 8.92 -3.30
N GLN A 142 9.96 9.15 -2.08
CA GLN A 142 10.43 8.09 -1.21
C GLN A 142 9.30 7.07 -0.96
N PRO A 143 9.49 5.79 -1.33
CA PRO A 143 8.52 4.76 -1.00
C PRO A 143 8.46 4.53 0.52
N TYR A 144 7.32 4.04 1.00
CA TYR A 144 7.10 3.75 2.41
C TYR A 144 6.19 2.54 2.59
N LEU A 145 6.29 1.84 3.73
CA LEU A 145 5.53 0.63 4.01
C LEU A 145 4.32 0.91 4.92
N GLY A 146 3.19 1.22 4.27
CA GLY A 146 1.91 1.49 4.92
C GLY A 146 1.74 2.95 5.32
N ASN A 147 2.51 3.42 6.30
CA ASN A 147 2.53 4.81 6.74
C ASN A 147 3.82 5.51 6.27
N ARG A 148 3.75 6.83 6.01
CA ARG A 148 4.92 7.65 5.58
C ARG A 148 6.07 7.70 6.60
N GLU A 149 5.79 7.36 7.86
CA GLU A 149 6.80 7.28 8.92
C GLU A 149 7.78 6.11 8.69
N PHE A 150 7.38 5.11 7.90
CA PHE A 150 8.15 3.89 7.67
C PHE A 150 8.74 3.88 6.27
N THR A 151 9.88 4.56 6.13
CA THR A 151 10.63 4.67 4.87
C THR A 151 11.00 3.28 4.35
N ALA A 152 10.72 3.03 3.08
CA ALA A 152 11.04 1.77 2.42
C ALA A 152 12.24 1.94 1.49
N PHE A 153 13.12 0.94 1.48
CA PHE A 153 14.23 0.79 0.56
C PHE A 153 13.90 -0.28 -0.47
N PHE A 154 14.50 -0.21 -1.65
CA PHE A 154 14.21 -1.14 -2.73
C PHE A 154 15.41 -1.40 -3.63
N SER A 155 15.39 -2.56 -4.28
CA SER A 155 16.33 -2.97 -5.32
C SER A 155 15.67 -3.99 -6.25
N PRO A 156 16.28 -4.31 -7.40
CA PRO A 156 16.00 -5.58 -8.06
C PRO A 156 16.29 -6.75 -7.11
N PRO A 157 15.53 -7.86 -7.17
CA PRO A 157 15.91 -9.10 -6.50
C PRO A 157 17.21 -9.67 -7.10
N ASP A 158 18.00 -10.36 -6.28
CA ASP A 158 19.26 -11.00 -6.70
C ASP A 158 19.08 -12.47 -7.11
N GLY A 159 17.89 -13.05 -6.87
CA GLY A 159 17.54 -14.41 -7.28
C GLY A 159 17.92 -15.48 -6.25
N HIS A 160 18.54 -15.10 -5.13
CA HIS A 160 18.85 -16.00 -4.02
C HIS A 160 17.84 -15.90 -2.89
N GLU A 161 16.85 -15.00 -2.99
CA GLU A 161 15.83 -14.83 -1.98
C GLU A 161 14.88 -16.02 -1.92
N THR A 162 14.57 -16.45 -0.69
CA THR A 162 13.62 -17.54 -0.42
C THR A 162 12.55 -17.07 0.56
N PRO A 163 11.29 -17.56 0.45
CA PRO A 163 10.24 -17.22 1.38
C PRO A 163 10.59 -17.66 2.82
N ALA A 164 10.27 -16.84 3.82
CA ALA A 164 10.60 -17.08 5.23
C ALA A 164 9.78 -18.18 5.93
N ASN A 165 9.03 -19.00 5.18
CA ASN A 165 8.11 -20.01 5.69
C ASN A 165 7.13 -19.48 6.78
N ILE A 166 6.45 -18.37 6.51
CA ILE A 166 5.44 -17.81 7.42
C ILE A 166 4.20 -18.70 7.56
N VAL A 167 3.98 -19.64 6.63
CA VAL A 167 2.94 -20.68 6.74
C VAL A 167 3.16 -21.50 8.01
N ARG A 168 4.39 -22.04 8.21
CA ARG A 168 4.77 -22.73 9.44
C ARG A 168 4.78 -21.77 10.63
N GLN A 169 5.36 -20.59 10.47
CA GLN A 169 5.55 -19.63 11.57
C GLN A 169 4.22 -19.23 12.26
N LEU A 170 3.20 -18.93 11.47
CA LEU A 170 1.91 -18.42 11.98
C LEU A 170 0.84 -19.51 12.08
N GLY A 171 0.87 -20.52 11.20
CA GLY A 171 -0.13 -21.58 11.13
C GLY A 171 0.26 -22.91 11.76
N GLY A 172 1.53 -23.05 12.19
CA GLY A 172 2.06 -24.27 12.78
C GLY A 172 2.20 -25.43 11.78
N GLU A 173 2.45 -26.62 12.31
CA GLU A 173 2.69 -27.84 11.51
C GLU A 173 1.51 -28.22 10.62
N TYR A 174 0.28 -27.96 11.07
CA TYR A 174 -0.93 -28.25 10.31
C TYR A 174 -1.00 -27.42 9.02
N ALA A 175 -0.77 -26.10 9.10
CA ALA A 175 -0.78 -25.23 7.93
C ALA A 175 0.38 -25.58 6.98
N GLU A 176 1.53 -25.94 7.52
CA GLU A 176 2.69 -26.37 6.72
C GLU A 176 2.42 -27.68 5.96
N GLN A 177 1.83 -28.69 6.60
CA GLN A 177 1.40 -29.92 5.92
C GLN A 177 0.37 -29.65 4.82
N LYS A 178 -0.54 -28.70 5.04
CA LYS A 178 -1.50 -28.26 4.03
C LYS A 178 -0.86 -27.41 2.92
N GLY A 179 0.32 -26.83 3.16
CA GLY A 179 0.97 -25.88 2.27
C GLY A 179 0.25 -24.53 2.17
N GLU A 180 -0.61 -24.20 3.14
CA GLU A 180 -1.55 -23.08 3.06
C GLU A 180 -1.79 -22.45 4.44
N LEU A 181 -1.72 -21.11 4.50
CA LEU A 181 -2.15 -20.32 5.64
C LEU A 181 -3.20 -19.28 5.22
N SER A 182 -4.40 -19.37 5.76
CA SER A 182 -5.41 -18.31 5.61
C SER A 182 -5.12 -17.15 6.55
N LEU A 183 -4.99 -15.93 6.01
CA LEU A 183 -4.87 -14.68 6.78
C LEU A 183 -6.23 -14.00 7.00
N GLY A 184 -7.31 -14.62 6.50
CA GLY A 184 -8.65 -14.06 6.52
C GLY A 184 -8.81 -12.85 5.60
N ARG A 185 -9.75 -11.96 5.95
CA ARG A 185 -10.13 -10.84 5.10
C ARG A 185 -9.07 -9.74 5.08
N MET A 186 -8.52 -9.47 3.91
CA MET A 186 -7.47 -8.46 3.70
C MET A 186 -7.93 -7.36 2.75
N LEU A 187 -7.50 -6.12 3.02
CA LEU A 187 -7.67 -5.01 2.09
C LEU A 187 -6.95 -5.34 0.77
N PHE A 188 -7.72 -5.45 -0.32
CA PHE A 188 -7.18 -5.55 -1.67
C PHE A 188 -6.74 -4.17 -2.15
N ASP A 189 -7.70 -3.24 -2.30
CA ASP A 189 -7.44 -1.87 -2.75
C ASP A 189 -8.62 -0.93 -2.44
N LEU A 190 -8.43 0.36 -2.68
CA LEU A 190 -9.49 1.37 -2.65
C LEU A 190 -10.08 1.54 -4.05
N ASP A 191 -11.40 1.41 -4.16
CA ASP A 191 -12.15 1.70 -5.38
C ASP A 191 -12.62 3.15 -5.35
N PHE A 192 -12.19 3.94 -6.34
CA PHE A 192 -12.50 5.37 -6.45
C PHE A 192 -13.58 5.59 -7.50
N LYS A 193 -14.78 5.97 -7.06
CA LYS A 193 -15.90 6.29 -7.95
C LYS A 193 -16.20 7.77 -7.96
N THR A 194 -16.30 8.34 -9.16
CA THR A 194 -16.70 9.73 -9.36
C THR A 194 -18.18 9.88 -9.01
N VAL A 195 -18.51 10.78 -8.07
CA VAL A 195 -19.89 11.08 -7.69
C VAL A 195 -20.08 12.59 -7.49
N LYS A 196 -21.24 13.13 -7.89
CA LYS A 196 -21.50 14.58 -7.93
C LYS A 196 -21.27 15.32 -6.60
N ARG A 197 -21.48 14.65 -5.45
CA ARG A 197 -21.27 15.18 -4.09
C ARG A 197 -20.32 14.31 -3.27
N GLY A 198 -19.20 13.94 -3.88
CA GLY A 198 -18.19 13.11 -3.23
C GLY A 198 -17.56 13.78 -2.01
N ARG A 199 -17.30 12.99 -0.97
CA ARG A 199 -16.58 13.47 0.23
C ARG A 199 -15.07 13.63 0.00
N LEU A 200 -14.55 13.07 -1.09
CA LEU A 200 -13.17 13.15 -1.52
C LEU A 200 -13.07 13.96 -2.82
N LYS A 201 -11.99 14.74 -2.99
CA LYS A 201 -11.59 15.29 -4.28
C LYS A 201 -10.27 14.66 -4.70
N TYR A 202 -10.16 14.17 -5.93
CA TYR A 202 -8.94 13.59 -6.47
C TYR A 202 -8.73 13.96 -7.94
N ARG A 203 -7.49 13.79 -8.40
CA ARG A 203 -7.12 14.04 -9.80
C ARG A 203 -7.40 12.78 -10.61
N GLN A 204 -8.28 12.90 -11.59
CA GLN A 204 -8.49 11.87 -12.61
C GLN A 204 -7.65 12.23 -13.83
N HIS A 205 -6.90 11.25 -14.33
CA HIS A 205 -6.12 11.34 -15.55
C HIS A 205 -6.85 10.55 -16.64
N ASP A 206 -7.30 11.22 -17.68
CA ASP A 206 -7.92 10.61 -18.85
C ASP A 206 -7.25 11.11 -20.15
N ALA A 207 -7.72 10.64 -21.30
CA ALA A 207 -7.21 11.05 -22.60
C ALA A 207 -7.34 12.56 -22.88
N LYS A 208 -8.18 13.27 -22.13
CA LYS A 208 -8.41 14.72 -22.24
C LYS A 208 -7.59 15.53 -21.23
N GLY A 209 -6.74 14.87 -20.43
CA GLY A 209 -5.82 15.49 -19.48
C GLY A 209 -6.20 15.25 -18.02
N VAL A 210 -5.82 16.21 -17.16
CA VAL A 210 -6.01 16.09 -15.71
C VAL A 210 -7.16 16.95 -15.23
N ARG A 211 -8.09 16.32 -14.52
CA ARG A 211 -9.30 16.98 -14.01
C ARG A 211 -9.54 16.63 -12.54
N TRP A 212 -9.91 17.64 -11.76
CA TRP A 212 -10.33 17.43 -10.38
C TRP A 212 -11.77 16.92 -10.36
N VAL A 213 -11.99 15.76 -9.77
CA VAL A 213 -13.31 15.17 -9.62
C VAL A 213 -13.64 14.96 -8.16
N ALA A 214 -14.92 15.10 -7.83
CA ALA A 214 -15.43 14.67 -6.55
C ALA A 214 -15.77 13.17 -6.65
N GLY A 215 -15.48 12.41 -5.60
CA GLY A 215 -15.84 11.01 -5.55
C GLY A 215 -15.86 10.42 -4.15
N GLN A 216 -16.04 9.10 -4.12
CA GLN A 216 -16.05 8.28 -2.94
C GLN A 216 -15.02 7.16 -3.10
N ALA A 217 -14.29 6.88 -2.02
CA ALA A 217 -13.39 5.74 -1.93
C ALA A 217 -14.07 4.64 -1.12
N THR A 218 -14.17 3.45 -1.69
CA THR A 218 -14.75 2.28 -1.03
C THR A 218 -13.68 1.20 -0.92
N PRO A 219 -13.37 0.70 0.30
CA PRO A 219 -12.39 -0.37 0.44
C PRO A 219 -12.93 -1.67 -0.13
N ARG A 220 -12.10 -2.35 -0.93
CA ARG A 220 -12.36 -3.69 -1.46
C ARG A 220 -11.48 -4.68 -0.72
N PHE A 221 -12.06 -5.84 -0.42
CA PHE A 221 -11.40 -6.89 0.33
C PHE A 221 -11.42 -8.21 -0.42
N PHE A 222 -10.50 -9.09 -0.07
CA PHE A 222 -10.44 -10.48 -0.52
C PHE A 222 -10.00 -11.38 0.63
N ASP A 223 -10.25 -12.68 0.51
CA ASP A 223 -9.74 -13.66 1.46
C ASP A 223 -8.30 -13.99 1.09
N ALA A 224 -7.36 -13.54 1.93
CA ALA A 224 -5.94 -13.68 1.68
C ALA A 224 -5.44 -15.04 2.17
N VAL A 225 -4.66 -15.69 1.31
CA VAL A 225 -4.09 -17.01 1.56
C VAL A 225 -2.62 -16.97 1.15
N ILE A 226 -1.76 -17.43 2.05
CA ILE A 226 -0.33 -17.62 1.82
C ILE A 226 -0.08 -19.07 1.44
N THR A 227 0.64 -19.28 0.34
CA THR A 227 1.10 -20.60 -0.14
C THR A 227 2.62 -20.58 -0.32
N ASP A 228 3.21 -21.71 -0.72
CA ASP A 228 4.63 -21.81 -1.10
C ASP A 228 5.56 -21.24 0.00
N GLY A 229 5.24 -21.55 1.26
CA GLY A 229 5.96 -21.08 2.45
C GLY A 229 5.75 -19.60 2.80
N GLY A 230 5.52 -18.69 1.85
CA GLY A 230 5.42 -17.27 2.17
C GLY A 230 4.93 -16.37 1.05
N THR A 231 4.23 -16.93 0.06
CA THR A 231 3.78 -16.19 -1.11
C THR A 231 2.28 -15.90 -1.01
N LEU A 232 1.93 -14.62 -0.97
CA LEU A 232 0.56 -14.14 -1.15
C LEU A 232 0.27 -14.01 -2.64
N ARG A 233 -0.67 -14.79 -3.17
CA ARG A 233 -1.14 -14.67 -4.56
C ARG A 233 -2.35 -13.75 -4.61
N VAL A 234 -2.32 -12.77 -5.52
CA VAL A 234 -3.39 -11.78 -5.70
C VAL A 234 -4.22 -12.17 -6.92
N PRO A 235 -5.51 -12.55 -6.75
CA PRO A 235 -6.33 -13.02 -7.85
C PRO A 235 -6.56 -11.97 -8.94
N ARG A 236 -6.54 -12.39 -10.22
CA ARG A 236 -6.62 -11.49 -11.38
C ARG A 236 -7.98 -10.82 -11.50
N GLU A 237 -9.04 -11.56 -11.20
CA GLU A 237 -10.44 -11.15 -11.25
C GLU A 237 -10.76 -9.99 -10.30
N LEU A 238 -9.92 -9.74 -9.29
CA LEU A 238 -10.07 -8.58 -8.41
C LEU A 238 -9.83 -7.28 -9.18
N TYR A 239 -9.00 -7.28 -10.22
CA TYR A 239 -8.71 -6.11 -11.04
C TYR A 239 -9.79 -5.85 -12.10
N GLU A 240 -10.44 -6.88 -12.63
CA GLU A 240 -11.48 -6.74 -13.67
C GLU A 240 -12.72 -5.98 -13.17
N ARG A 241 -13.04 -6.15 -11.88
CA ARG A 241 -14.13 -5.40 -11.23
C ARG A 241 -13.85 -3.88 -11.08
N GLN A 242 -12.67 -3.39 -11.48
CA GLN A 242 -12.38 -1.95 -11.55
C GLN A 242 -12.87 -1.29 -12.85
N GLY A 243 -13.26 -2.08 -13.87
CA GLY A 243 -13.57 -1.60 -15.23
C GLY A 243 -15.05 -1.33 -15.55
N VAL A 244 -15.98 -1.57 -14.62
CA VAL A 244 -17.42 -1.32 -14.83
C VAL A 244 -17.84 -0.04 -14.11
N SER A 245 -17.57 1.11 -14.75
CA SER A 245 -18.27 2.38 -14.49
C SER A 245 -18.15 3.33 -15.67
#